data_AF-A0AAP4V2Z1-F1
#
_entry.id   AF-A0AAP4V2Z1-F1
#
_cell.length_a   1.000
_cell.length_b   1.000
_cell.length_c   1.000
_cell.angle_alpha   90.00
_cell.angle_beta   90.00
_cell.angle_gamma   90.00
#
_symmetry.space_group_name_H-M   'P 1'
#
loop_
_entity.id
_entity.type
_entity.pdbx_description
1 polymer ?
#
loop_
_entity_poly.entity_id
_entity_poly.type
_entity_poly.pdbx_seq_one_letter_code
_entity_poly.pdbx_strand_id
1 'polypeptide(L)'
;MLEKHDMILGATACVLIVLLAIGLGIDSYNSPKQVYKIEYIDINNQKQIIYADTYRTDDGYITYKEVNHSEYKTISGRIEIEPYKRLTYKEMEKHEFPKNK
;
A
#
# COMPACT_ATOMS: atom_id res chain seq x y z
N MET A 1 -1.91 -25.93 42.22
CA MET A 1 -0.62 -25.74 41.50
C MET A 1 -0.79 -25.74 39.98
N LEU A 2 -1.86 -26.36 39.44
CA LEU A 2 -2.21 -26.32 38.00
C LEU A 2 -2.45 -24.90 37.46
N GLU A 3 -3.21 -24.06 38.18
CA GLU A 3 -3.61 -22.72 37.72
C GLU A 3 -2.44 -21.77 37.39
N LYS A 4 -1.32 -21.87 38.12
CA LYS A 4 -0.15 -21.01 37.85
C LYS A 4 0.56 -21.39 36.56
N HIS A 5 0.62 -22.68 36.24
CA HIS A 5 1.24 -23.16 35.00
C HIS A 5 0.39 -22.78 33.78
N ASP A 6 -0.93 -22.94 33.86
CA ASP A 6 -1.84 -22.58 32.78
C ASP A 6 -1.86 -21.06 32.53
N MET A 7 -1.80 -20.26 33.59
CA MET A 7 -1.72 -18.80 33.50
C MET A 7 -0.39 -18.32 32.88
N ILE A 8 0.73 -18.96 33.24
CA ILE A 8 2.04 -18.65 32.64
C ILE A 8 2.06 -19.05 31.16
N LEU A 9 1.49 -20.21 30.80
CA LEU A 9 1.42 -20.68 29.42
C LEU A 9 0.54 -19.78 28.53
N GLY A 10 -0.57 -19.29 29.07
CA GLY A 10 -1.43 -18.33 28.38
C GLY A 10 -0.72 -16.99 28.15
N ALA A 11 -0.04 -16.47 29.18
CA ALA A 11 0.71 -15.22 29.06
C ALA A 11 1.86 -15.32 28.05
N THR A 12 2.62 -16.42 28.04
CA THR A 12 3.69 -16.63 27.05
C THR A 12 3.15 -16.80 25.64
N ALA A 13 2.02 -17.49 25.47
CA ALA A 13 1.36 -17.59 24.16
C ALA A 13 0.93 -16.21 23.63
N CYS A 14 0.34 -15.35 24.46
CA CYS A 14 -0.01 -13.98 24.07
C CYS A 14 1.22 -13.16 23.65
N VAL A 15 2.32 -13.23 24.41
CA VAL A 15 3.57 -12.52 24.05
C VAL A 15 4.11 -13.02 22.72
N LEU A 16 4.10 -14.33 22.47
CA LEU A 16 4.56 -14.91 21.20
C LEU A 16 3.69 -14.46 20.02
N ILE A 17 2.37 -14.41 20.19
CA ILE A 17 1.44 -13.92 19.15
C ILE A 17 1.71 -12.45 18.82
N VAL A 18 1.93 -11.61 19.84
CA VAL A 18 2.24 -10.19 19.64
C VAL A 18 3.58 -10.03 18.91
N LEU A 19 4.61 -10.78 19.29
CA LEU A 19 5.91 -10.75 18.63
C LEU A 19 5.82 -11.20 17.16
N LEU A 20 5.04 -12.25 16.87
CA LEU A 20 4.77 -12.70 15.50
C LEU A 20 4.05 -11.63 14.68
N ALA A 21 3.02 -10.99 15.24
CA ALA A 21 2.28 -9.93 14.56
C ALA A 21 3.18 -8.72 14.23
N ILE A 22 4.05 -8.32 15.17
CA ILE A 22 5.03 -7.25 14.94
C ILE A 22 6.03 -7.65 13.86
N GLY A 23 6.58 -8.87 13.91
CA GLY A 23 7.52 -9.37 12.91
C GLY A 23 6.93 -9.36 11.49
N LEU A 24 5.71 -9.88 11.32
CA LEU A 24 5.01 -9.88 10.04
C LEU A 24 4.70 -8.46 9.52
N GLY A 25 4.36 -7.53 10.42
CA GLY A 25 4.14 -6.13 10.07
C GLY A 25 5.42 -5.45 9.55
N ILE A 26 6.55 -5.69 10.20
CA ILE A 26 7.86 -5.15 9.80
C ILE A 26 8.29 -5.71 8.44
N ASP A 27 8.14 -7.01 8.22
CA ASP A 27 8.48 -7.63 6.93
C ASP A 27 7.62 -7.05 5.79
N SER A 28 6.32 -6.86 6.02
CA SER A 28 5.45 -6.23 5.03
C SER A 28 5.81 -4.77 4.75
N TYR A 29 6.37 -4.06 5.74
CA TYR A 29 6.77 -2.65 5.57
C TYR A 29 8.09 -2.51 4.80
N ASN A 30 9.01 -3.46 5.01
CA ASN A 30 10.34 -3.48 4.38
C ASN A 30 10.39 -4.27 3.06
N SER A 31 9.30 -4.92 2.66
CA SER A 31 9.24 -5.65 1.39
C SER A 31 8.98 -4.70 0.20
N PRO A 32 9.79 -4.75 -0.87
CA PRO A 32 9.57 -3.90 -2.05
C PRO A 32 8.23 -4.20 -2.75
N LYS A 33 7.39 -3.17 -2.85
CA LYS A 33 6.11 -3.18 -3.57
C LYS A 33 6.25 -2.52 -4.92
N GLN A 34 5.49 -2.98 -5.90
CA GLN A 34 5.44 -2.36 -7.21
C GLN A 34 4.63 -1.06 -7.13
N VAL A 35 5.25 0.06 -7.52
CA VAL A 35 4.56 1.32 -7.76
C VAL A 35 4.17 1.38 -9.23
N TYR A 36 2.96 1.86 -9.50
CA TYR A 36 2.41 2.02 -10.83
C TYR A 36 2.27 3.51 -11.15
N LYS A 37 2.54 3.86 -12.40
CA LYS A 37 2.22 5.16 -12.97
C LYS A 37 0.90 5.03 -13.70
N ILE A 38 -0.07 5.83 -13.29
CA ILE A 38 -1.42 5.88 -13.84
C ILE A 38 -1.57 7.21 -14.56
N GLU A 39 -1.76 7.17 -15.87
CA GLU A 39 -2.04 8.34 -16.69
C GLU A 39 -3.51 8.35 -17.10
N TYR A 40 -4.17 9.49 -16.95
CA TYR A 40 -5.56 9.68 -17.36
C TYR A 40 -5.82 11.10 -17.84
N ILE A 41 -6.94 11.30 -18.53
CA ILE A 41 -7.42 12.63 -18.91
C ILE A 41 -8.53 13.03 -17.94
N ASP A 42 -8.39 14.18 -17.29
CA ASP A 42 -9.40 14.68 -16.37
C ASP A 42 -10.60 15.33 -17.07
N ILE A 43 -11.58 15.79 -16.27
CA ILE A 43 -12.78 16.46 -16.76
C ILE A 43 -12.51 17.79 -17.49
N ASN A 44 -11.31 18.36 -17.34
CA ASN A 44 -10.86 19.59 -17.99
C ASN A 44 -10.01 19.29 -19.24
N ASN A 45 -9.99 18.03 -19.72
CA ASN A 45 -9.15 17.56 -20.81
C ASN A 45 -7.63 17.71 -20.55
N GLN A 46 -7.21 17.73 -19.29
CA GLN A 46 -5.79 17.79 -18.94
C GLN A 46 -5.24 16.40 -18.65
N LYS A 47 -4.03 16.12 -19.14
CA LYS A 47 -3.32 14.88 -18.82
C LYS A 47 -2.86 14.92 -17.38
N GLN A 48 -3.28 13.94 -16.60
CA GLN A 48 -2.90 13.73 -15.22
C GLN A 48 -2.09 12.44 -15.10
N ILE A 49 -0.99 12.50 -14.37
CA ILE A 49 -0.13 11.39 -13.95
C ILE A 49 -0.23 11.24 -12.44
N ILE A 50 -0.42 10.00 -11.98
CA ILE A 50 -0.49 9.61 -10.58
C ILE A 50 0.43 8.42 -10.35
N TYR A 51 0.98 8.33 -9.14
CA TYR A 51 1.75 7.17 -8.69
C TYR A 51 1.00 6.44 -7.59
N ALA A 52 0.73 5.15 -7.79
CA ALA A 52 -0.07 4.33 -6.89
C ALA A 52 0.68 3.07 -6.44
N ASP A 53 0.52 2.69 -5.17
CA ASP A 53 1.06 1.44 -4.61
C ASP A 53 0.09 0.26 -4.74
N THR A 54 -1.17 0.54 -5.05
CA THR A 54 -2.22 -0.43 -5.33
C THR A 54 -3.26 0.16 -6.26
N TYR A 55 -3.83 -0.70 -7.10
CA TYR A 55 -4.98 -0.36 -7.92
C TYR A 55 -5.83 -1.59 -8.18
N ARG A 56 -7.07 -1.33 -8.57
CA ARG A 56 -8.04 -2.29 -9.07
C ARG A 56 -8.70 -1.71 -10.30
N THR A 57 -8.75 -2.48 -11.37
CA THR A 57 -9.48 -2.14 -12.60
C THR A 57 -10.80 -2.91 -12.62
N ASP A 58 -11.87 -2.21 -12.95
CA ASP A 58 -13.18 -2.79 -13.27
C ASP A 58 -13.67 -2.15 -14.59
N ASP A 59 -14.83 -2.55 -15.11
CA ASP A 59 -15.30 -2.13 -16.43
C ASP A 59 -15.47 -0.60 -16.55
N GLY A 60 -14.47 0.05 -17.19
CA GLY A 60 -14.47 1.48 -17.50
C GLY A 60 -13.97 2.41 -16.40
N TYR A 61 -13.53 1.87 -15.25
CA TYR A 61 -12.98 2.66 -14.15
C TYR A 61 -11.83 1.95 -13.43
N ILE A 62 -11.01 2.74 -12.74
CA ILE A 62 -9.93 2.28 -11.88
C ILE A 62 -10.12 2.88 -10.49
N THR A 63 -9.92 2.07 -9.46
CA THR A 63 -9.77 2.53 -8.09
C THR A 63 -8.32 2.34 -7.67
N TYR A 64 -7.65 3.40 -7.21
CA TYR A 64 -6.25 3.38 -6.85
C TYR A 64 -6.01 4.06 -5.50
N LYS A 65 -4.90 3.72 -4.84
CA LYS A 65 -4.40 4.44 -3.67
C LYS A 65 -3.07 5.07 -4.04
N GLU A 66 -2.97 6.38 -3.92
CA GLU A 66 -1.74 7.09 -4.21
C GLU A 66 -0.64 6.70 -3.22
N VAL A 67 0.60 6.73 -3.68
CA VAL A 67 1.75 6.62 -2.78
C VAL A 67 1.65 7.67 -1.67
N ASN A 68 1.95 7.26 -0.44
CA ASN A 68 1.89 8.09 0.77
C ASN A 68 0.50 8.67 1.10
N HIS A 69 -0.57 8.13 0.52
CA HIS A 69 -1.95 8.49 0.88
C HIS A 69 -2.69 7.29 1.49
N SER A 70 -3.64 7.58 2.38
CA SER A 70 -4.47 6.56 3.04
C SER A 70 -5.75 6.23 2.27
N GLU A 71 -6.19 7.13 1.39
CA GLU A 71 -7.50 7.06 0.75
C GLU A 71 -7.43 6.46 -0.66
N TYR A 72 -8.46 5.69 -0.99
CA TYR A 72 -8.68 5.21 -2.34
C TYR A 72 -9.47 6.25 -3.14
N LYS A 73 -9.09 6.43 -4.40
CA LYS A 73 -9.78 7.30 -5.35
C LYS A 73 -10.20 6.48 -6.55
N THR A 74 -11.35 6.83 -7.13
CA THR A 74 -11.89 6.18 -8.32
C THR A 74 -11.95 7.20 -9.45
N ILE A 75 -11.42 6.82 -10.61
CA ILE A 75 -11.51 7.59 -11.84
C ILE A 75 -12.06 6.70 -12.96
N SER A 76 -12.81 7.31 -13.87
CA SER A 76 -13.38 6.65 -15.04
C SER A 76 -12.83 7.28 -16.31
N GLY A 77 -12.73 6.49 -17.38
CA GLY A 77 -12.36 6.99 -18.71
C GLY A 77 -11.15 6.29 -19.30
N ARG A 78 -10.41 7.00 -20.18
CA ARG A 78 -9.20 6.47 -20.81
C ARG A 78 -8.04 6.53 -19.81
N ILE A 79 -7.61 5.36 -19.36
CA ILE A 79 -6.59 5.19 -18.35
C ILE A 79 -5.47 4.33 -18.93
N GLU A 80 -4.22 4.72 -18.71
CA GLU A 80 -3.03 3.94 -19.03
C GLU A 80 -2.26 3.66 -17.74
N ILE A 81 -1.92 2.39 -17.49
CA ILE A 81 -1.24 1.96 -16.27
C ILE A 81 0.05 1.26 -16.67
N GLU A 82 1.17 1.76 -16.15
CA GLU A 82 2.48 1.16 -16.39
C GLU A 82 3.25 0.92 -15.09
N PRO A 83 4.08 -0.13 -15.01
CA PRO A 83 4.96 -0.32 -13.87
C PRO A 83 6.02 0.79 -13.83
N TYR A 84 6.15 1.48 -12.69
CA TYR A 84 7.13 2.56 -12.52
C TYR A 84 8.41 2.09 -11.84
N LYS A 85 8.32 1.69 -10.57
CA LYS A 85 9.49 1.29 -9.76
C LYS A 85 9.06 0.38 -8.61
N ARG A 86 9.95 -0.51 -8.17
CA ARG A 86 9.75 -1.26 -6.92
C ARG A 86 10.39 -0.51 -5.77
N LEU A 87 9.61 -0.19 -4.74
CA LEU A 87 10.03 0.56 -3.56
C LEU A 87 9.39 -0.04 -2.30
N THR A 88 10.12 -0.04 -1.20
CA THR A 88 9.55 -0.24 0.14
C THR A 88 8.76 0.98 0.57
N TYR A 89 7.90 0.88 1.59
CA TYR A 89 7.16 2.06 2.06
C TYR A 89 8.10 3.17 2.56
N LYS A 90 9.18 2.81 3.26
CA LYS A 90 10.21 3.75 3.70
C LYS A 90 10.87 4.50 2.55
N GLU A 91 11.04 3.84 1.41
CA GLU A 91 11.58 4.49 0.20
C GLU A 91 10.52 5.35 -0.49
N MET A 92 9.25 4.93 -0.53
CA MET A 92 8.16 5.75 -1.08
C MET A 92 7.99 7.06 -0.31
N GLU A 93 8.12 7.05 1.02
CA GLU A 93 8.03 8.26 1.86
C GLU A 93 9.12 9.30 1.52
N LYS A 94 10.28 8.84 1.03
CA LYS A 94 11.43 9.70 0.71
C LYS A 94 11.59 9.99 -0.77
N HIS A 95 10.93 9.23 -1.63
CA HIS A 95 11.08 9.33 -3.07
C HIS A 95 10.24 10.50 -3.59
N GLU A 96 10.89 11.43 -4.30
CA GLU A 96 10.19 12.53 -4.97
C GLU A 96 9.56 12.01 -6.27
N PHE A 97 8.26 11.71 -6.20
CA PHE A 97 7.48 11.36 -7.38
C PHE A 97 7.26 12.60 -8.27
N PRO A 98 7.45 12.48 -9.59
CA PRO A 98 7.12 13.56 -10.52
C PRO A 98 5.68 14.03 -10.33
N LYS A 99 5.48 15.34 -10.23
CA LYS A 99 4.14 15.95 -10.23
C LYS A 99 3.77 16.36 -11.65
N ASN A 100 2.48 16.36 -11.97
CA ASN A 100 2.00 16.95 -13.22
C ASN A 100 2.49 18.40 -13.33
N LYS A 101 3.02 18.73 -14.51
CA LYS A 101 3.37 20.10 -14.90
C LYS A 101 2.28 20.65 -15.81
#